data_AF-A0AA86T1S8-F1
#
_entry.id   AF-A0AA86T1S8-F1
#
_cell.length_a   1.000
_cell.length_b   1.000
_cell.length_c   1.000
_cell.angle_alpha   90.00
_cell.angle_beta   90.00
_cell.angle_gamma   90.00
#
_symmetry.space_group_name_H-M   'P 1'
#
loop_
_entity.id
_entity.type
_entity.pdbx_description
1 polymer ?
#
loop_
_entity_poly.entity_id
_entity_poly.type
_entity_poly.pdbx_seq_one_letter_code
_entity_poly.pdbx_strand_id
1 'polypeptide(L)'
;MAHRIQTIEDVAWLLRHTRGFRGGQVTDVHVARRHLFDENDCCEVLAETTVTVVIRYFIDVNAEGHPQRLLRLARFRMMGVTDFSIFEQEGTNSAAIDALQAEIQEGRLRFWFDQYGEIYVICEWAELEEVAYPDALPERQGATQWLFQARDADAPSVAWLLEQLDRAGVPCVWKHRSRTNATNANGTGKGKESHLLWAGELQVSPSRAFLSGDCLEVQAYGPLDGRSFGVMLRAQESERDTGGRLLSAVAEILTSHFAGESIAGRALLPEEPPFPRVTGRGKRNGQANS
;
A
#
# COMPACT_ATOMS: atom_id res chain seq x y z
N MET A 1 0.58 -10.19 8.24
CA MET A 1 1.09 -11.48 7.73
C MET A 1 0.19 -11.80 6.57
N ALA A 2 0.73 -12.13 5.40
CA ALA A 2 -0.14 -12.46 4.28
C ALA A 2 -0.94 -13.74 4.58
N HIS A 3 -2.26 -13.65 4.55
CA HIS A 3 -3.16 -14.79 4.75
C HIS A 3 -3.91 -15.09 3.46
N ARG A 4 -3.69 -16.28 2.92
CA ARG A 4 -4.38 -16.75 1.72
C ARG A 4 -5.78 -17.25 2.08
N ILE A 5 -6.76 -16.86 1.29
CA ILE A 5 -8.17 -17.17 1.44
C ILE A 5 -8.62 -17.95 0.22
N GLN A 6 -9.08 -19.18 0.44
CA GLN A 6 -9.58 -20.06 -0.62
C GLN A 6 -10.71 -20.97 -0.14
N THR A 7 -10.75 -21.34 1.14
CA THR A 7 -11.77 -22.23 1.71
C THR A 7 -12.81 -21.46 2.54
N ILE A 8 -13.88 -22.15 2.92
CA ILE A 8 -14.94 -21.57 3.76
C ILE A 8 -14.43 -21.22 5.15
N GLU A 9 -13.48 -22.00 5.67
CA GLU A 9 -12.80 -21.72 6.93
C GLU A 9 -11.97 -20.44 6.85
N ASP A 10 -11.29 -20.20 5.72
CA ASP A 10 -10.52 -18.98 5.50
C ASP A 10 -11.44 -17.75 5.42
N VAL A 11 -12.59 -17.89 4.77
CA VAL A 11 -13.61 -16.83 4.72
C VAL A 11 -14.16 -16.53 6.12
N ALA A 12 -14.48 -17.56 6.90
CA ALA A 12 -14.92 -17.39 8.28
C ALA A 12 -13.82 -16.73 9.15
N TRP A 13 -12.55 -17.09 8.92
CA TRP A 13 -11.41 -16.44 9.56
C TRP A 13 -11.35 -14.95 9.19
N LEU A 14 -11.42 -14.61 7.90
CA LEU A 14 -11.39 -13.23 7.40
C LEU A 14 -12.44 -12.38 8.09
N LEU A 15 -13.71 -12.81 8.02
CA LEU A 15 -14.84 -12.07 8.58
C LEU A 15 -14.72 -11.88 10.09
N ARG A 16 -14.20 -12.88 10.82
CA ARG A 16 -13.97 -12.77 12.27
C ARG A 16 -12.78 -11.87 12.59
N HIS A 17 -11.68 -12.00 11.84
CA HIS A 17 -10.42 -11.29 12.08
C HIS A 17 -10.57 -9.78 11.83
N THR A 18 -11.16 -9.41 10.71
CA THR A 18 -11.34 -8.01 10.30
C THR A 18 -12.66 -7.41 10.78
N ARG A 19 -13.50 -8.24 11.43
CA ARG A 19 -14.91 -7.94 11.74
C ARG A 19 -15.70 -7.56 10.48
N GLY A 20 -15.35 -8.14 9.33
CA GLY A 20 -15.90 -7.79 8.03
C GLY A 20 -15.65 -6.33 7.65
N PHE A 21 -14.53 -5.75 8.10
CA PHE A 21 -14.16 -4.35 7.85
C PHE A 21 -15.23 -3.32 8.28
N ARG A 22 -16.11 -3.66 9.23
CA ARG A 22 -17.22 -2.79 9.66
C ARG A 22 -16.76 -1.40 10.07
N GLY A 23 -17.39 -0.37 9.51
CA GLY A 23 -17.04 1.03 9.76
C GLY A 23 -15.68 1.42 9.20
N GLY A 24 -15.16 0.61 8.26
CA GLY A 24 -13.98 0.90 7.47
C GLY A 24 -14.31 1.69 6.21
N GLN A 25 -13.30 1.87 5.39
CA GLN A 25 -13.32 2.75 4.23
C GLN A 25 -12.35 2.19 3.18
N VAL A 26 -12.81 2.04 1.95
CA VAL A 26 -11.93 1.76 0.80
C VAL A 26 -11.22 3.05 0.43
N THR A 27 -9.89 3.04 0.51
CA THR A 27 -9.06 4.20 0.18
C THR A 27 -8.51 4.14 -1.23
N ASP A 28 -8.31 2.93 -1.77
CA ASP A 28 -7.81 2.73 -3.12
C ASP A 28 -8.29 1.40 -3.72
N VAL A 29 -8.48 1.37 -5.03
CA VAL A 29 -8.84 0.17 -5.81
C VAL A 29 -7.97 0.13 -7.06
N HIS A 30 -7.15 -0.90 -7.15
CA HIS A 30 -6.29 -1.13 -8.30
C HIS A 30 -6.72 -2.39 -9.07
N VAL A 31 -6.84 -2.26 -10.38
CA VAL A 31 -7.17 -3.36 -11.30
C VAL A 31 -6.01 -3.56 -12.25
N ALA A 32 -5.37 -4.73 -12.15
CA ALA A 32 -4.31 -5.14 -13.06
C ALA A 32 -4.84 -6.25 -13.98
N ARG A 33 -4.60 -6.11 -15.29
CA ARG A 33 -4.95 -7.11 -16.31
C ARG A 33 -3.67 -7.56 -16.99
N ARG A 34 -3.38 -8.85 -16.91
CA ARG A 34 -2.24 -9.47 -17.56
C ARG A 34 -2.72 -10.11 -18.86
N HIS A 35 -2.07 -9.72 -19.96
CA HIS A 35 -2.30 -10.30 -21.27
C HIS A 35 -1.15 -11.22 -21.64
N LEU A 36 -1.46 -12.34 -22.29
CA LEU A 36 -0.48 -13.20 -22.94
C LEU A 36 -0.67 -13.09 -24.45
N PHE A 37 0.42 -13.16 -25.18
CA PHE A 37 0.36 -13.23 -26.63
C PHE A 37 0.24 -14.69 -27.05
N ASP A 38 -0.84 -15.04 -27.74
CA ASP A 38 -1.01 -16.34 -28.36
C ASP A 38 -0.30 -16.34 -29.71
N GLU A 39 0.74 -17.16 -29.84
CA GLU A 39 1.53 -17.30 -31.06
C GLU A 39 0.77 -18.01 -32.19
N ASN A 40 -0.20 -18.85 -31.88
CA ASN A 40 -0.96 -19.60 -32.90
C ASN A 40 -1.97 -18.69 -33.60
N ASP A 41 -2.63 -17.83 -32.83
CA ASP A 41 -3.67 -16.92 -33.31
C ASP A 41 -3.16 -15.50 -33.56
N CYS A 42 -1.87 -15.25 -33.28
CA CYS A 42 -1.21 -13.94 -33.39
C CYS A 42 -1.99 -12.81 -32.70
N CYS A 43 -2.61 -13.10 -31.54
CA CYS A 43 -3.48 -12.17 -30.84
C CYS A 43 -3.14 -12.09 -29.33
N GLU A 44 -3.49 -10.97 -28.71
CA GLU A 44 -3.39 -10.83 -27.26
C GLU A 44 -4.64 -11.40 -26.58
N VAL A 45 -4.42 -12.31 -25.63
CA VAL A 45 -5.47 -12.97 -24.84
C VAL A 45 -5.34 -12.53 -23.39
N LEU A 46 -6.46 -12.19 -22.74
CA LEU A 46 -6.47 -11.91 -21.32
C LEU A 46 -6.15 -13.21 -20.55
N ALA A 47 -5.05 -13.20 -19.81
CA ALA A 47 -4.59 -14.35 -19.06
C ALA A 47 -5.03 -14.30 -17.60
N GLU A 48 -4.99 -13.11 -17.00
CA GLU A 48 -5.29 -12.96 -15.57
C GLU A 48 -5.79 -11.56 -15.27
N THR A 49 -6.73 -11.45 -14.34
CA THR A 49 -7.15 -10.18 -13.74
C THR A 49 -6.94 -10.26 -12.24
N THR A 50 -6.30 -9.23 -11.69
CA THR A 50 -6.07 -9.05 -10.25
C THR A 50 -6.75 -7.76 -9.82
N VAL A 51 -7.55 -7.83 -8.76
CA VAL A 51 -8.14 -6.66 -8.11
C VAL A 51 -7.51 -6.52 -6.73
N THR A 52 -6.96 -5.36 -6.43
CA THR A 52 -6.39 -5.03 -5.12
C THR A 52 -7.19 -3.89 -4.51
N VAL A 53 -7.71 -4.10 -3.30
CA VAL A 53 -8.46 -3.09 -2.55
C VAL A 53 -7.66 -2.74 -1.30
N VAL A 54 -7.43 -1.46 -1.08
CA VAL A 54 -6.80 -0.94 0.14
C VAL A 54 -7.89 -0.43 1.06
N ILE A 55 -7.93 -0.97 2.28
CA ILE A 55 -9.02 -0.77 3.22
C ILE A 55 -8.45 -0.22 4.52
N ARG A 56 -8.95 0.95 4.92
CA ARG A 56 -8.71 1.53 6.23
C ARG A 56 -9.85 1.13 7.14
N TYR A 57 -9.57 0.49 8.27
CA TYR A 57 -10.62 0.06 9.20
C TYR A 57 -10.12 0.03 10.65
N PHE A 58 -11.03 -0.14 11.60
CA PHE A 58 -10.68 -0.15 13.01
C PHE A 58 -10.92 -1.53 13.62
N ILE A 59 -10.02 -1.93 14.51
CA ILE A 59 -10.21 -3.06 15.41
C ILE A 59 -10.16 -2.58 16.86
N ASP A 60 -11.02 -3.17 17.71
CA ASP A 60 -10.90 -2.96 19.15
C ASP A 60 -9.93 -4.01 19.71
N VAL A 61 -8.84 -3.53 20.29
CA VAL A 61 -7.84 -4.33 20.97
C VAL A 61 -7.98 -4.10 22.47
N ASN A 62 -8.11 -5.18 23.22
CA ASN A 62 -8.12 -5.12 24.68
C ASN A 62 -6.67 -5.25 25.17
N ALA A 63 -5.96 -4.13 25.27
CA ALA A 63 -4.66 -4.07 25.91
C ALA A 63 -4.85 -3.73 27.39
N GLU A 64 -4.37 -4.59 28.29
CA GLU A 64 -4.28 -4.30 29.74
C GLU A 64 -5.58 -3.78 30.38
N GLY A 65 -6.73 -4.36 30.00
CA GLY A 65 -8.04 -4.00 30.56
C GLY A 65 -8.62 -2.67 30.07
N HIS A 66 -7.96 -1.99 29.12
CA HIS A 66 -8.43 -0.75 28.51
C HIS A 66 -8.77 -1.03 27.04
N PRO A 67 -10.02 -0.81 26.60
CA PRO A 67 -10.38 -0.96 25.19
C PRO A 67 -9.70 0.14 24.38
N GLN A 68 -8.77 -0.25 23.50
CA GLN A 68 -8.11 0.65 22.57
C GLN A 68 -8.60 0.36 21.15
N ARG A 69 -9.03 1.41 20.44
CA ARG A 69 -9.36 1.31 19.03
C ARG A 69 -8.09 1.51 18.21
N LEU A 70 -7.61 0.44 17.57
CA LEU A 70 -6.45 0.48 16.69
C LEU A 70 -6.91 0.62 15.25
N LEU A 71 -6.37 1.60 14.55
CA LEU A 71 -6.59 1.77 13.13
C LEU A 71 -5.65 0.84 12.35
N ARG A 72 -6.17 0.16 11.35
CA ARG A 72 -5.46 -0.77 10.48
C ARG A 72 -5.64 -0.37 9.02
N LEU A 73 -4.61 -0.68 8.24
CA LEU A 73 -4.66 -0.64 6.79
C LEU A 73 -4.47 -2.07 6.29
N ALA A 74 -5.42 -2.55 5.51
CA ALA A 74 -5.38 -3.84 4.86
C ALA A 74 -5.18 -3.65 3.36
N ARG A 75 -4.32 -4.48 2.76
CA ARG A 75 -4.28 -4.71 1.32
C ARG A 75 -4.93 -6.06 1.07
N PHE A 76 -6.06 -6.04 0.37
CA PHE A 76 -6.81 -7.24 0.04
C PHE A 76 -6.71 -7.49 -1.47
N ARG A 77 -5.93 -8.50 -1.85
CA ARG A 77 -5.67 -8.87 -3.26
C ARG A 77 -6.54 -10.05 -3.64
N MET A 78 -7.22 -9.95 -4.77
CA MET A 78 -8.11 -10.99 -5.31
C MET A 78 -7.59 -11.39 -6.68
N MET A 79 -7.41 -12.69 -6.88
CA MET A 79 -6.69 -13.29 -8.01
C MET A 79 -7.60 -14.23 -8.79
N GLY A 80 -7.37 -14.37 -10.10
CA GLY A 80 -8.28 -15.10 -10.98
C GLY A 80 -9.67 -14.45 -11.03
N VAL A 81 -9.70 -13.10 -11.07
CA VAL A 81 -10.96 -12.35 -11.06
C VAL A 81 -11.70 -12.59 -12.37
N THR A 82 -12.94 -13.06 -12.27
CA THR A 82 -13.80 -13.31 -13.43
C THR A 82 -14.93 -12.32 -13.58
N ASP A 83 -15.27 -11.62 -12.49
CA ASP A 83 -16.25 -10.54 -12.51
C ASP A 83 -15.88 -9.51 -11.45
N PHE A 84 -16.00 -8.24 -11.80
CA PHE A 84 -15.70 -7.11 -10.94
C PHE A 84 -16.54 -5.92 -11.39
N SER A 85 -17.18 -5.27 -10.42
CA SER A 85 -17.81 -3.98 -10.65
C SER A 85 -17.44 -3.00 -9.55
N ILE A 86 -17.30 -1.76 -9.97
CA ILE A 86 -17.21 -0.58 -9.13
C ILE A 86 -18.24 0.42 -9.67
N PHE A 87 -19.23 0.76 -8.86
CA PHE A 87 -20.10 1.89 -9.17
C PHE A 87 -19.33 3.17 -8.85
N GLU A 88 -18.95 3.92 -9.88
CA GLU A 88 -18.30 5.23 -9.72
C GLU A 88 -19.28 6.19 -9.06
N GLN A 89 -19.05 6.51 -7.78
CA GLN A 89 -19.65 7.69 -7.18
C GLN A 89 -18.91 8.91 -7.75
N GLU A 90 -19.64 9.76 -8.48
CA GLU A 90 -19.14 11.03 -9.00
C GLU A 90 -18.47 11.83 -7.88
N GLY A 91 -17.14 11.92 -7.93
CA GLY A 91 -16.36 12.85 -7.11
C GLY A 91 -16.22 12.47 -5.63
N THR A 92 -14.98 12.23 -5.23
CA THR A 92 -14.42 12.44 -3.87
C THR A 92 -14.67 11.44 -2.74
N ASN A 93 -15.54 10.43 -2.85
CA ASN A 93 -15.83 9.58 -1.69
C ASN A 93 -15.40 8.13 -1.89
N SER A 94 -14.26 7.80 -1.29
CA SER A 94 -13.99 6.52 -0.65
C SER A 94 -15.27 5.80 -0.16
N ALA A 95 -15.54 4.60 -0.65
CA ALA A 95 -16.71 3.84 -0.24
C ALA A 95 -16.58 3.44 1.23
N ALA A 96 -17.53 3.90 2.06
CA ALA A 96 -17.64 3.44 3.43
C ALA A 96 -18.08 1.98 3.44
N ILE A 97 -17.34 1.13 4.15
CA ILE A 97 -17.67 -0.28 4.29
C ILE A 97 -18.59 -0.43 5.49
N ASP A 98 -19.87 -0.70 5.22
CA ASP A 98 -20.80 -1.08 6.29
C ASP A 98 -20.46 -2.47 6.81
N ALA A 99 -20.42 -3.48 5.91
CA ALA A 99 -19.91 -4.81 6.22
C ALA A 99 -19.50 -5.54 4.93
N LEU A 100 -18.34 -6.20 4.98
CA LEU A 100 -17.93 -7.18 3.98
C LEU A 100 -18.84 -8.41 4.08
N GLN A 101 -19.53 -8.72 2.99
CA GLN A 101 -20.19 -10.00 2.78
C GLN A 101 -19.29 -10.88 1.92
N ALA A 102 -19.24 -12.17 2.24
CA ALA A 102 -18.44 -13.14 1.52
C ALA A 102 -19.19 -14.45 1.38
N GLU A 103 -19.15 -15.02 0.18
CA GLU A 103 -19.74 -16.32 -0.15
C GLU A 103 -18.75 -17.15 -0.96
N ILE A 104 -18.85 -18.48 -0.84
CA ILE A 104 -18.20 -19.41 -1.75
C ILE A 104 -19.28 -20.13 -2.55
N GLN A 105 -19.26 -19.94 -3.87
CA GLN A 105 -20.21 -20.56 -4.78
C GLN A 105 -19.45 -21.22 -5.93
N GLU A 106 -19.71 -22.52 -6.17
CA GLU A 106 -19.08 -23.28 -7.27
C GLU A 106 -17.53 -23.21 -7.25
N GLY A 107 -16.93 -23.14 -6.07
CA GLY A 107 -15.47 -23.03 -5.91
C GLY A 107 -14.90 -21.64 -6.18
N ARG A 108 -15.74 -20.61 -6.36
CA ARG A 108 -15.34 -19.21 -6.49
C ARG A 108 -15.71 -18.43 -5.25
N LEU A 109 -14.86 -17.48 -4.88
CA LEU A 109 -15.10 -16.52 -3.81
C LEU A 109 -15.86 -15.33 -4.38
N ARG A 110 -16.90 -14.88 -3.68
CA ARG A 110 -17.66 -13.68 -3.99
C ARG A 110 -17.57 -12.73 -2.80
N PHE A 111 -17.15 -11.50 -3.04
CA PHE A 111 -17.02 -10.46 -2.02
C PHE A 111 -17.87 -9.25 -2.38
N TRP A 112 -18.60 -8.71 -1.40
CA TRP A 112 -19.33 -7.45 -1.48
C TRP A 112 -18.89 -6.54 -0.34
N PHE A 113 -18.33 -5.37 -0.65
CA PHE A 113 -17.77 -4.48 0.36
C PHE A 113 -18.80 -3.52 0.98
N ASP A 114 -20.02 -3.53 0.48
CA ASP A 114 -21.12 -2.76 1.03
C ASP A 114 -22.44 -3.51 0.82
N GLN A 115 -23.50 -3.05 1.50
CA GLN A 115 -24.82 -3.65 1.44
C GLN A 115 -25.56 -3.44 0.11
N TYR A 116 -25.09 -2.52 -0.74
CA TYR A 116 -25.69 -2.18 -2.02
C TYR A 116 -24.97 -2.88 -3.20
N GLY A 117 -23.83 -3.52 -2.95
CA GLY A 117 -22.98 -4.14 -3.96
C GLY A 117 -22.28 -3.13 -4.87
N GLU A 118 -22.00 -1.91 -4.39
CA GLU A 118 -21.31 -0.89 -5.20
C GLU A 118 -19.89 -1.36 -5.56
N ILE A 119 -19.22 -2.08 -4.67
CA ILE A 119 -17.98 -2.80 -4.96
C ILE A 119 -18.20 -4.29 -4.75
N TYR A 120 -18.12 -5.07 -5.83
CA TYR A 120 -18.16 -6.53 -5.78
C TYR A 120 -17.05 -7.17 -6.62
N VAL A 121 -16.56 -8.32 -6.17
CA VAL A 121 -15.52 -9.10 -6.87
C VAL A 121 -15.88 -10.59 -6.81
N ILE A 122 -15.72 -11.29 -7.93
CA ILE A 122 -15.73 -12.76 -8.00
C ILE A 122 -14.34 -13.23 -8.42
N CYS A 123 -13.70 -14.05 -7.59
CA CYS A 123 -12.33 -14.49 -7.80
C CYS A 123 -12.11 -15.96 -7.41
N GLU A 124 -10.95 -16.51 -7.77
CA GLU A 124 -10.59 -17.90 -7.43
C GLU A 124 -10.02 -18.01 -6.02
N TRP A 125 -9.16 -17.07 -5.64
CA TRP A 125 -8.58 -16.98 -4.30
C TRP A 125 -8.23 -15.53 -3.98
N ALA A 126 -7.98 -15.23 -2.71
CA ALA A 126 -7.60 -13.92 -2.25
C ALA A 126 -6.46 -13.96 -1.22
N GLU A 127 -5.83 -12.83 -0.97
CA GLU A 127 -4.75 -12.64 -0.01
C GLU A 127 -4.96 -11.36 0.77
N LEU A 128 -4.91 -11.46 2.10
CA LEU A 128 -5.01 -10.34 3.01
C LEU A 128 -3.65 -10.06 3.64
N GLU A 129 -3.16 -8.84 3.47
CA GLU A 129 -2.01 -8.29 4.20
C GLU A 129 -2.48 -7.13 5.08
N GLU A 130 -1.94 -7.00 6.28
CA GLU A 130 -2.38 -5.96 7.23
C GLU A 130 -1.24 -5.38 8.06
N VAL A 131 -1.29 -4.05 8.26
CA VAL A 131 -0.37 -3.33 9.15
C VAL A 131 -1.16 -2.35 10.01
N ALA A 132 -0.65 -2.09 11.20
CA ALA A 132 -1.18 -1.06 12.06
C ALA A 132 -0.89 0.34 11.47
N TYR A 133 -1.87 1.23 11.58
CA TYR A 133 -1.83 2.55 10.97
C TYR A 133 -1.86 3.66 12.01
N PRO A 134 -1.00 4.69 11.91
CA PRO A 134 -1.01 5.83 12.82
C PRO A 134 -2.21 6.75 12.56
N ASP A 135 -3.14 6.80 13.51
CA ASP A 135 -4.42 7.57 13.45
C ASP A 135 -4.24 9.11 13.32
N ALA A 136 -3.02 9.63 13.48
CA ALA A 136 -2.77 11.05 13.79
C ALA A 136 -2.53 11.98 12.57
N LEU A 137 -2.71 11.53 11.32
CA LEU A 137 -2.39 12.37 10.16
C LEU A 137 -3.59 12.62 9.25
N PRO A 138 -3.84 13.89 8.87
CA PRO A 138 -4.79 14.18 7.80
C PRO A 138 -4.25 13.61 6.49
N GLU A 139 -5.15 12.94 5.78
CA GLU A 139 -4.93 12.46 4.42
C GLU A 139 -4.63 13.67 3.52
N ARG A 140 -3.59 13.56 2.70
CA ARG A 140 -3.21 14.61 1.73
C ARG A 140 -3.43 14.04 0.34
N GLN A 141 -4.36 14.63 -0.41
CA GLN A 141 -4.59 14.28 -1.81
C GLN A 141 -3.31 14.49 -2.64
N GLY A 142 -3.03 13.56 -3.55
CA GLY A 142 -1.85 13.63 -4.44
C GLY A 142 -0.50 13.33 -3.76
N ALA A 143 -0.49 12.57 -2.66
CA ALA A 143 0.74 12.13 -2.02
C ALA A 143 0.89 10.60 -2.11
N THR A 144 2.04 10.14 -2.59
CA THR A 144 2.40 8.72 -2.50
C THR A 144 2.82 8.40 -1.07
N GLN A 145 2.12 7.48 -0.43
CA GLN A 145 2.41 7.04 0.93
C GLN A 145 2.89 5.60 0.94
N TRP A 146 3.92 5.30 1.74
CA TRP A 146 4.36 3.94 2.03
C TRP A 146 4.35 3.70 3.53
N LEU A 147 3.85 2.54 3.94
CA LEU A 147 3.72 2.17 5.35
C LEU A 147 4.31 0.79 5.54
N PHE A 148 5.22 0.69 6.52
CA PHE A 148 5.93 -0.50 6.89
C PHE A 148 5.81 -0.77 8.38
N GLN A 149 5.68 -2.04 8.74
CA GLN A 149 5.68 -2.50 10.12
C GLN A 149 6.71 -3.61 10.27
N ALA A 150 7.75 -3.34 11.05
CA ALA A 150 8.79 -4.31 11.35
C ALA A 150 8.27 -5.42 12.29
N ARG A 151 8.96 -6.56 12.29
CA ARG A 151 8.75 -7.66 13.21
C ARG A 151 9.96 -7.76 14.14
N ASP A 152 9.70 -7.77 15.43
CA ASP A 152 10.66 -8.07 16.50
C ASP A 152 12.02 -7.33 16.41
N ALA A 153 12.00 -6.06 16.00
CA ALA A 153 13.17 -5.19 15.90
C ALA A 153 12.99 -3.85 16.65
N ASP A 154 14.09 -3.21 17.01
CA ASP A 154 14.06 -1.83 17.48
C ASP A 154 14.01 -0.86 16.29
N ALA A 155 13.34 0.28 16.49
CA ALA A 155 13.26 1.30 15.45
C ALA A 155 14.65 1.85 15.11
N PRO A 156 14.97 2.04 13.82
CA PRO A 156 16.21 2.70 13.43
C PRO A 156 16.23 4.14 13.94
N SER A 157 17.43 4.64 14.23
CA SER A 157 17.62 6.07 14.48
C SER A 157 17.69 6.84 13.16
N VAL A 158 17.41 8.14 13.21
CA VAL A 158 17.61 9.03 12.06
C VAL A 158 19.06 9.00 11.57
N ALA A 159 20.04 8.94 12.49
CA ALA A 159 21.46 8.88 12.14
C ALA A 159 21.81 7.61 11.36
N TRP A 160 21.27 6.47 11.79
CA TRP A 160 21.43 5.20 11.07
C TRP A 160 20.86 5.30 9.65
N LEU A 161 19.66 5.87 9.49
CA LEU A 161 19.01 6.00 8.18
C LEU A 161 19.83 6.88 7.23
N LEU A 162 20.35 8.01 7.72
CA LEU A 162 21.21 8.90 6.93
C LEU A 162 22.51 8.21 6.51
N GLU A 163 23.12 7.41 7.38
CA GLU A 163 24.32 6.64 7.07
C GLU A 163 24.06 5.59 5.98
N GLN A 164 22.94 4.86 6.04
CA GLN A 164 22.59 3.89 5.00
C GLN A 164 22.31 4.56 3.65
N LEU A 165 21.63 5.71 3.65
CA LEU A 165 21.37 6.49 2.44
C LEU A 165 22.67 6.99 1.78
N ASP A 166 23.65 7.42 2.57
CA ASP A 166 24.97 7.82 2.08
C ASP A 166 25.72 6.63 1.46
N ARG A 167 25.70 5.46 2.12
CA ARG A 167 26.27 4.21 1.58
C ARG A 167 25.59 3.76 0.29
N ALA A 168 24.31 4.04 0.12
CA ALA A 168 23.54 3.77 -1.10
C ALA A 168 23.75 4.84 -2.20
N GLY A 169 24.60 5.85 -1.97
CA GLY A 169 24.90 6.90 -2.94
C GLY A 169 23.82 7.99 -3.06
N VAL A 170 22.91 8.08 -2.08
CA VAL A 170 21.83 9.08 -2.01
C VAL A 170 22.00 9.92 -0.72
N PRO A 171 23.03 10.78 -0.64
CA PRO A 171 23.27 11.56 0.58
C PRO A 171 22.10 12.50 0.84
N CYS A 172 21.57 12.45 2.07
CA CYS A 172 20.41 13.25 2.48
C CYS A 172 20.71 14.12 3.71
N VAL A 173 19.89 15.14 3.88
CA VAL A 173 19.84 15.99 5.08
C VAL A 173 18.48 15.80 5.74
N TRP A 174 18.48 15.70 7.06
CA TRP A 174 17.26 15.61 7.87
C TRP A 174 16.80 16.98 8.37
N LYS A 175 15.52 17.29 8.20
CA LYS A 175 14.86 18.45 8.81
C LYS A 175 13.84 17.97 9.84
N HIS A 176 14.05 18.34 11.10
CA HIS A 176 13.14 17.95 12.18
C HIS A 176 11.81 18.71 12.05
N ARG A 177 10.69 18.00 12.20
CA ARG A 177 9.38 18.63 12.30
C ARG A 177 9.12 19.00 13.76
N SER A 178 8.78 20.26 14.06
CA SER A 178 8.43 20.68 15.42
C SER A 178 7.13 20.01 15.87
N ARG A 179 7.08 19.50 17.11
CA ARG A 179 5.93 18.83 17.76
C ARG A 179 4.70 19.73 17.97
N THR A 180 4.77 21.00 17.58
CA THR A 180 3.82 22.05 17.96
C THR A 180 2.45 22.01 17.28
N ASN A 181 2.22 21.15 16.28
CA ASN A 181 0.92 21.08 15.58
C ASN A 181 0.01 19.93 16.04
N ALA A 182 0.41 19.12 17.03
CA ALA A 182 -0.39 18.01 17.54
C ALA A 182 -1.34 18.40 18.71
N THR A 183 -1.31 19.66 19.13
CA THR A 183 -2.23 20.20 20.14
C THR A 183 -2.79 21.50 19.60
N ASN A 184 -3.99 21.46 19.01
CA ASN A 184 -4.97 22.55 18.98
C ASN A 184 -6.23 22.11 18.20
N ALA A 185 -7.05 21.30 18.85
CA ALA A 185 -8.50 21.30 18.65
C ALA A 185 -9.12 20.72 19.94
N ASN A 186 -9.44 21.63 20.85
CA ASN A 186 -10.26 21.47 22.06
C ASN A 186 -9.65 20.65 23.20
N GLY A 187 -9.32 21.38 24.27
CA GLY A 187 -8.84 20.84 25.53
C GLY A 187 -9.86 19.93 26.19
N THR A 188 -9.42 18.71 26.47
CA THR A 188 -9.71 17.86 27.64
C THR A 188 -9.28 16.44 27.26
N GLY A 189 -7.99 16.17 27.40
CA GLY A 189 -7.44 14.87 26.99
C GLY A 189 -6.03 14.69 27.50
N LYS A 190 -5.88 14.47 28.82
CA LYS A 190 -4.81 13.58 29.28
C LYS A 190 -5.10 12.22 28.63
N GLY A 191 -4.25 11.76 27.71
CA GLY A 191 -4.31 10.40 27.18
C GLY A 191 -4.44 10.30 25.66
N LYS A 192 -3.32 10.32 24.96
CA LYS A 192 -3.05 9.39 23.86
C LYS A 192 -1.54 9.39 23.68
N GLU A 193 -0.91 8.40 24.28
CA GLU A 193 0.53 8.15 24.22
C GLU A 193 0.97 8.24 22.76
N SER A 194 1.82 9.22 22.47
CA SER A 194 2.30 9.41 21.12
C SER A 194 3.25 8.27 20.82
N HIS A 195 2.75 7.23 20.15
CA HIS A 195 3.58 6.16 19.60
C HIS A 195 4.64 6.71 18.63
N LEU A 196 4.62 8.00 18.26
CA LEU A 196 5.63 8.62 17.43
C LEU A 196 7.00 8.68 18.12
N LEU A 197 7.98 7.97 17.57
CA LEU A 197 9.38 7.98 18.02
C LEU A 197 10.11 9.18 17.45
N TRP A 198 9.97 9.43 16.15
CA TRP A 198 10.57 10.57 15.47
C TRP A 198 9.83 10.89 14.17
N ALA A 199 9.84 12.17 13.79
CA ALA A 199 9.22 12.66 12.57
C ALA A 199 10.03 13.81 11.97
N GLY A 200 10.12 13.84 10.65
CA GLY A 200 10.82 14.90 9.93
C GLY A 200 10.72 14.72 8.42
N GLU A 201 11.57 15.47 7.73
CA GLU A 201 11.65 15.50 6.28
C GLU A 201 13.07 15.16 5.85
N LEU A 202 13.21 14.21 4.92
CA LEU A 202 14.44 13.95 4.21
C LEU A 202 14.49 14.78 2.94
N GLN A 203 15.64 15.42 2.70
CA GLN A 203 15.93 16.14 1.47
C GLN A 203 17.26 15.65 0.91
N VAL A 204 17.32 15.38 -0.40
CA VAL A 204 18.57 15.00 -1.07
C VAL A 204 19.54 16.18 -0.99
N SER A 205 20.78 15.90 -0.55
CA SER A 205 21.82 16.91 -0.44
C SER A 205 22.18 17.44 -1.83
N PRO A 206 22.31 18.77 -2.01
CA PRO A 206 22.63 19.37 -3.30
C PRO A 206 24.09 19.09 -3.68
N SER A 207 24.39 17.87 -4.12
CA SER A 207 25.63 17.55 -4.83
C SER A 207 25.29 17.12 -6.27
N ARG A 208 25.67 18.02 -7.20
CA ARG A 208 25.77 17.97 -8.68
C ARG A 208 24.72 17.30 -9.59
N ALA A 209 23.68 16.60 -9.11
CA ALA A 209 22.68 16.00 -10.02
C ALA A 209 21.20 16.25 -9.65
N PHE A 210 20.91 16.71 -8.43
CA PHE A 210 19.54 16.89 -7.97
C PHE A 210 19.26 18.38 -7.72
N LEU A 211 18.46 18.99 -8.59
CA LEU A 211 17.93 20.33 -8.33
C LEU A 211 16.87 20.24 -7.22
N SER A 212 17.14 20.96 -6.14
CA SER A 212 16.35 21.10 -4.91
C SER A 212 14.85 21.31 -5.17
N GLY A 213 14.00 20.59 -4.45
CA GLY A 213 12.56 20.87 -4.37
C GLY A 213 11.76 19.80 -3.63
N ASP A 214 12.14 18.52 -3.78
CA ASP A 214 11.33 17.41 -3.29
C ASP A 214 11.79 16.96 -1.90
N CYS A 215 10.86 16.84 -0.96
CA CYS A 215 11.08 16.30 0.37
C CYS A 215 10.26 15.01 0.59
N LEU A 216 10.85 14.08 1.34
CA LEU A 216 10.16 12.88 1.80
C LEU A 216 9.83 13.06 3.28
N GLU A 217 8.54 13.13 3.61
CA GLU A 217 8.12 13.08 5.01
C GLU A 217 8.32 11.66 5.53
N VAL A 218 9.00 11.53 6.68
CA VAL A 218 9.26 10.25 7.33
C VAL A 218 8.82 10.33 8.78
N GLN A 219 8.07 9.33 9.22
CA GLN A 219 7.65 9.17 10.60
C GLN A 219 7.86 7.74 11.05
N ALA A 220 8.55 7.55 12.18
CA ALA A 220 8.65 6.27 12.84
C ALA A 220 7.82 6.26 14.11
N TYR A 221 7.15 5.14 14.34
CA TYR A 221 6.30 4.91 15.48
C TYR A 221 6.78 3.66 16.20
N GLY A 222 6.63 3.63 17.53
CA GLY A 222 6.82 2.45 18.34
C GLY A 222 5.72 1.43 18.06
N PRO A 223 5.64 0.37 18.88
CA PRO A 223 4.74 -0.73 18.64
C PRO A 223 3.29 -0.25 18.68
N LEU A 224 2.56 -0.47 17.59
CA LEU A 224 1.14 -0.11 17.47
C LEU A 224 0.22 -1.28 17.83
N ASP A 225 0.70 -2.53 17.72
CA ASP A 225 -0.05 -3.77 18.02
C ASP A 225 0.78 -4.76 18.87
N GLY A 226 1.67 -4.23 19.70
CA GLY A 226 2.54 -5.03 20.57
C GLY A 226 3.77 -5.62 19.88
N ARG A 227 4.02 -5.29 18.60
CA ARG A 227 5.24 -5.68 17.88
C ARG A 227 6.01 -4.47 17.34
N SER A 228 7.32 -4.47 17.62
CA SER A 228 8.39 -3.68 16.99
C SER A 228 8.03 -2.21 16.68
N PHE A 229 8.33 -1.71 15.48
CA PHE A 229 8.13 -0.33 15.08
C PHE A 229 7.43 -0.23 13.73
N GLY A 230 6.75 0.89 13.49
CA GLY A 230 6.18 1.25 12.18
C GLY A 230 6.92 2.41 11.55
N VAL A 231 7.03 2.46 10.23
CA VAL A 231 7.52 3.60 9.47
C VAL A 231 6.52 3.99 8.41
N MET A 232 6.14 5.26 8.39
CA MET A 232 5.36 5.85 7.33
C MET A 232 6.24 6.84 6.55
N LEU A 233 6.30 6.65 5.24
CA LEU A 233 6.92 7.53 4.27
C LEU A 233 5.83 8.21 3.45
N ARG A 234 6.01 9.49 3.14
CA ARG A 234 5.09 10.22 2.27
C ARG A 234 5.84 11.19 1.39
N ALA A 235 5.75 10.99 0.09
CA ALA A 235 6.24 11.91 -0.93
C ALA A 235 5.05 12.67 -1.53
N GLN A 236 5.19 13.98 -1.74
CA GLN A 236 4.24 14.69 -2.58
C GLN A 236 4.51 14.37 -4.05
N GLU A 237 3.45 14.20 -4.83
CA GLU A 237 3.59 14.11 -6.27
C GLU A 237 4.16 15.43 -6.80
N SER A 238 5.34 15.35 -7.42
CA SER A 238 5.97 16.44 -8.13
C SER A 238 6.21 16.00 -9.57
N GLU A 239 6.28 16.95 -10.50
CA GLU A 239 6.54 16.68 -11.93
C GLU A 239 7.86 15.93 -12.18
N ARG A 240 8.78 15.89 -11.21
CA ARG A 240 10.14 15.34 -11.37
C ARG A 240 10.37 13.98 -10.72
N ASP A 241 9.37 13.40 -10.06
CA ASP A 241 9.42 12.08 -9.41
C ASP A 241 10.64 11.84 -8.47
N THR A 242 11.32 12.90 -8.04
CA THR A 242 12.49 12.77 -7.14
C THR A 242 12.05 12.27 -5.77
N GLY A 243 10.86 12.70 -5.32
CA GLY A 243 10.21 12.20 -4.11
C GLY A 243 9.93 10.70 -4.17
N GLY A 244 9.47 10.18 -5.31
CA GLY A 244 9.24 8.74 -5.52
C GLY A 244 10.53 7.92 -5.49
N ARG A 245 11.61 8.44 -6.06
CA ARG A 245 12.94 7.81 -5.99
C ARG A 245 13.49 7.75 -4.57
N LEU A 246 13.40 8.84 -3.81
CA LEU A 246 13.86 8.89 -2.42
C LEU A 246 13.01 7.95 -1.54
N LEU A 247 11.69 7.92 -1.77
CA LEU A 247 10.79 6.99 -1.11
C LEU A 247 11.19 5.53 -1.39
N SER A 248 11.45 5.19 -2.66
CA SER A 248 11.90 3.86 -3.07
C SER A 248 13.20 3.46 -2.37
N ALA A 249 14.20 4.35 -2.36
CA ALA A 249 15.49 4.11 -1.71
C ALA A 249 15.35 3.86 -0.20
N VAL A 250 14.54 4.67 0.49
CA VAL A 250 14.29 4.48 1.93
C VAL A 250 13.52 3.18 2.19
N ALA A 251 12.52 2.87 1.36
CA ALA A 251 11.76 1.63 1.47
C ALA A 251 12.66 0.39 1.29
N GLU A 252 13.55 0.40 0.29
CA GLU A 252 14.52 -0.68 0.04
C GLU A 252 15.53 -0.85 1.19
N ILE A 253 16.07 0.25 1.73
CA ILE A 253 16.96 0.20 2.89
C ILE A 253 16.24 -0.43 4.09
N LEU A 254 14.99 -0.04 4.35
CA LEU A 254 14.22 -0.58 5.48
C LEU A 254 13.90 -2.07 5.29
N THR A 255 13.42 -2.48 4.12
CA THR A 255 13.04 -3.88 3.87
C THR A 255 14.24 -4.82 3.73
N SER A 256 15.42 -4.32 3.37
CA SER A 256 16.66 -5.10 3.34
C SER A 256 17.27 -5.33 4.72
N HIS A 257 17.01 -4.46 5.69
CA HIS A 257 17.57 -4.54 7.05
C HIS A 257 16.59 -5.07 8.10
N PHE A 258 15.29 -4.90 7.86
CA PHE A 258 14.25 -5.29 8.80
C PHE A 258 13.24 -6.23 8.15
N ALA A 259 13.00 -7.37 8.79
CA ALA A 259 11.87 -8.22 8.44
C ALA A 259 10.57 -7.52 8.84
N GLY A 260 9.59 -7.47 7.95
CA GLY A 260 8.35 -6.74 8.21
C GLY A 260 7.36 -6.85 7.06
N GLU A 261 6.34 -6.00 7.10
CA GLU A 261 5.24 -5.96 6.14
C GLU A 261 5.01 -4.55 5.64
N SER A 262 4.66 -4.39 4.36
CA SER A 262 4.44 -3.08 3.74
C SER A 262 3.18 -3.02 2.89
N ILE A 263 2.31 -2.02 3.10
CA ILE A 263 0.92 -2.03 2.59
C ILE A 263 0.54 -0.83 1.72
N ALA A 264 1.08 0.35 1.98
CA ALA A 264 0.80 1.53 1.16
C ALA A 264 1.93 1.77 0.17
N GLY A 265 1.62 2.33 -1.00
CA GLY A 265 2.58 2.82 -2.00
C GLY A 265 2.33 2.16 -3.34
N ARG A 266 2.22 2.99 -4.41
CA ARG A 266 2.29 2.54 -5.80
C ARG A 266 3.46 1.56 -5.90
N ALA A 267 3.23 0.32 -6.36
CA ALA A 267 4.23 -0.76 -6.35
C ALA A 267 5.64 -0.24 -6.72
N LEU A 268 6.47 0.01 -5.71
CA LEU A 268 7.82 0.55 -5.88
C LEU A 268 8.80 -0.55 -6.32
N LEU A 269 8.34 -1.80 -6.25
CA LEU A 269 8.98 -2.89 -6.95
C LEU A 269 8.43 -2.87 -8.38
N PRO A 270 9.30 -2.81 -9.41
CA PRO A 270 8.84 -2.89 -10.78
C PRO A 270 8.02 -4.16 -10.96
N GLU A 271 6.78 -4.04 -11.41
CA GLU A 271 6.17 -5.14 -12.13
C GLU A 271 7.08 -5.46 -13.31
N GLU A 272 7.36 -6.75 -13.48
CA GLU A 272 8.20 -7.28 -14.55
C GLU A 272 7.84 -6.57 -15.86
N PRO A 273 8.80 -5.89 -16.53
CA PRO A 273 8.46 -5.09 -17.70
C PRO A 273 7.88 -6.01 -18.78
N PRO A 274 6.81 -5.60 -19.49
CA PRO A 274 6.36 -6.33 -20.65
C PRO A 274 7.52 -6.43 -21.64
N PHE A 275 7.80 -7.67 -22.07
CA PHE A 275 8.92 -7.99 -22.97
C PHE A 275 9.06 -6.96 -24.10
N PRO A 276 10.29 -6.59 -24.49
CA PRO A 276 10.51 -5.64 -25.56
C PRO A 276 9.85 -6.15 -26.85
N ARG A 277 8.95 -5.35 -27.42
CA ARG A 277 8.38 -5.59 -28.75
C ARG A 277 9.51 -5.82 -29.74
N VAL A 278 9.70 -7.07 -30.16
CA VAL A 278 10.55 -7.39 -31.31
C VAL A 278 9.86 -6.79 -32.53
N THR A 279 10.32 -5.63 -32.97
CA THR A 279 9.91 -5.05 -34.24
C THR A 279 10.53 -5.87 -35.36
N GLY A 280 9.88 -6.99 -35.69
CA GLY A 280 10.21 -7.81 -36.85
C GLY A 280 9.96 -7.05 -38.13
N ARG A 281 10.94 -6.25 -38.57
CA ARG A 281 10.93 -5.61 -39.88
C ARG A 281 11.28 -6.67 -40.93
N GLY A 282 10.26 -7.42 -41.36
CA GLY A 282 10.37 -8.33 -42.49
C GLY A 282 10.73 -7.59 -43.78
N LYS A 283 11.99 -7.70 -44.22
CA LYS A 283 12.34 -7.46 -45.62
C LYS A 283 12.09 -8.76 -46.41
N ARG A 284 10.87 -8.89 -46.94
CA ARG A 284 10.65 -9.67 -48.16
C ARG A 284 10.71 -8.68 -49.32
N ASN A 285 11.78 -8.73 -50.11
CA ASN A 285 11.75 -8.24 -51.49
C ASN A 285 12.49 -9.26 -52.34
N GLY A 286 11.70 -10.09 -53.00
CA GLY A 286 12.13 -11.03 -54.01
C GLY A 286 10.92 -11.44 -54.82
N GLN A 287 10.60 -10.67 -55.87
CA GLN A 287 9.95 -11.23 -57.05
C GLN A 287 10.26 -10.38 -58.27
N ALA A 288 10.83 -11.06 -59.25
CA ALA A 288 11.04 -10.63 -60.62
C ALA A 288 9.77 -10.77 -61.45
N ASN A 289 9.68 -9.96 -62.51
CA ASN A 289 9.13 -10.22 -63.86
C ASN A 289 8.23 -9.10 -64.36
N SER A 290 8.81 -8.18 -65.14
CA SER A 290 8.50 -7.91 -66.55
C SER A 290 9.48 -6.86 -67.08
#